data_AF-A0AAN8FB75-F1
#
_entry.id   AF-A0AAN8FB75-F1
#
_cell.length_a   1.000
_cell.length_b   1.000
_cell.length_c   1.000
_cell.angle_alpha   90.00
_cell.angle_beta   90.00
_cell.angle_gamma   90.00
#
_symmetry.space_group_name_H-M   'P 1'
#
loop_
_entity.id
_entity.type
_entity.pdbx_description
1 polymer ?
#
loop_
_entity_poly.entity_id
_entity_poly.type
_entity_poly.pdbx_seq_one_letter_code
_entity_poly.pdbx_strand_id
1 'polypeptide(L)'
;MKLGETFPAFSATTNLGKIENFHEWMGSSWAILFSHPADYTPVCTTELARAAQLAEQFRDRNVQMIALSCDSAESHRGWIGDIVAYANSPIITSKFGEINTLLRVSHIWSCMNH
;
A
#
# COMPACT_ATOMS: atom_id res chain seq x y z
N MET A 1 16.38 0.98 -10.89
CA MET A 1 16.66 -0.40 -10.42
C MET A 1 16.80 -1.32 -11.61
N LYS A 2 17.68 -2.31 -11.50
CA LYS A 2 17.80 -3.46 -12.39
C LYS A 2 17.34 -4.73 -11.66
N LEU A 3 16.99 -5.74 -12.43
CA LEU A 3 16.63 -7.04 -11.86
C LEU A 3 17.82 -7.63 -11.09
N GLY A 4 17.56 -8.11 -9.88
CA GLY A 4 18.57 -8.67 -8.98
C GLY A 4 19.30 -7.66 -8.09
N GLU A 5 19.06 -6.36 -8.27
CA GLU A 5 19.54 -5.34 -7.32
C GLU A 5 18.71 -5.40 -6.02
N THR A 6 19.39 -5.27 -4.89
CA THR A 6 18.73 -5.12 -3.58
C THR A 6 17.91 -3.84 -3.57
N PHE A 7 16.61 -3.97 -3.28
CA PHE A 7 15.71 -2.82 -3.13
C PHE A 7 16.21 -1.92 -1.98
N PRO A 8 16.18 -0.58 -2.09
CA PRO A 8 16.67 0.31 -1.04
C PRO A 8 15.92 0.11 0.29
N ALA A 9 16.66 0.14 1.41
CA ALA A 9 16.04 0.26 2.73
C ALA A 9 15.59 1.72 2.93
N PHE A 10 14.33 1.93 3.29
CA PHE A 10 13.78 3.26 3.53
C PHE A 10 12.89 3.30 4.78
N SER A 11 12.68 4.51 5.29
CA SER A 11 11.66 4.82 6.28
C SER A 11 10.50 5.56 5.62
N ALA A 12 9.29 5.39 6.15
CA ALA A 12 8.07 5.87 5.53
C ALA A 12 6.97 6.09 6.57
N THR A 13 6.25 7.21 6.49
CA THR A 13 5.02 7.42 7.28
C THR A 13 3.84 6.89 6.51
N THR A 14 3.02 6.06 7.14
CA THR A 14 1.87 5.39 6.51
C THR A 14 0.58 5.71 7.26
N ASN A 15 -0.56 5.36 6.68
CA ASN A 15 -1.87 5.39 7.35
C ASN A 15 -1.91 4.54 8.65
N LEU A 16 -1.04 3.54 8.79
CA LEU A 16 -0.91 2.68 9.99
C LEU A 16 0.30 3.03 10.88
N GLY A 17 0.85 4.23 10.73
CA GLY A 17 2.03 4.67 11.49
C GLY A 17 3.32 4.49 10.70
N LYS A 18 4.45 4.65 11.38
CA LYS A 18 5.76 4.76 10.73
C LYS A 18 6.39 3.39 10.45
N ILE A 19 7.01 3.26 9.29
CA ILE A 19 8.00 2.24 8.97
C ILE A 19 9.36 2.88 9.21
N GLU A 20 10.16 2.34 10.12
CA GLU A 20 11.54 2.82 10.32
C GLU A 20 12.49 2.19 9.30
N ASN A 21 12.28 0.91 8.95
CA ASN A 21 13.06 0.19 7.96
C ASN A 21 12.17 -0.76 7.13
N PHE A 22 12.16 -0.59 5.81
CA PHE A 22 11.35 -1.40 4.90
C PHE A 22 11.71 -2.89 4.88
N HIS A 23 12.99 -3.24 4.97
CA HIS A 23 13.44 -4.63 4.99
C HIS A 23 13.03 -5.33 6.28
N GLU A 24 13.11 -4.65 7.42
CA GLU A 24 12.62 -5.18 8.69
C GLU A 24 11.09 -5.37 8.68
N TRP A 25 10.37 -4.45 8.04
CA TRP A 25 8.91 -4.55 7.90
C TRP A 25 8.48 -5.76 7.06
N MET A 26 9.15 -6.02 5.92
CA MET A 26 8.82 -7.21 5.12
C MET A 26 9.32 -8.51 5.76
N GLY A 27 10.39 -8.44 6.55
CA GLY A 27 11.01 -9.61 7.20
C GLY A 27 11.41 -10.67 6.18
N SER A 28 10.97 -11.92 6.39
CA SER A 28 11.18 -13.05 5.47
C SER A 28 10.07 -13.21 4.42
N SER A 29 9.13 -12.26 4.34
CA SER A 29 8.03 -12.29 3.38
C SER A 29 8.46 -11.77 2.02
N TRP A 30 7.74 -12.18 0.97
CA TRP A 30 7.75 -11.43 -0.29
C TRP A 30 7.05 -10.08 -0.09
N ALA A 31 7.43 -9.06 -0.86
CA ALA A 31 6.76 -7.77 -0.85
C ALA A 31 6.36 -7.36 -2.26
N ILE A 32 5.14 -6.85 -2.43
CA ILE A 32 4.69 -6.18 -3.65
C ILE A 32 4.46 -4.71 -3.32
N LEU A 33 5.14 -3.83 -4.07
CA LEU A 33 4.99 -2.38 -3.98
C LEU A 33 4.25 -1.85 -5.21
N PHE A 34 3.09 -1.24 -5.01
CA PHE A 34 2.28 -0.63 -6.06
C PHE A 34 2.38 0.89 -6.01
N SER A 35 2.96 1.51 -7.03
CA SER A 35 2.91 2.97 -7.13
C SER A 35 1.65 3.41 -7.87
N HIS A 36 0.97 4.45 -7.38
CA HIS A 36 -0.09 5.14 -8.10
C HIS A 36 0.20 6.66 -8.17
N PRO A 37 -0.20 7.35 -9.25
CA PRO A 37 0.17 8.75 -9.47
C PRO A 37 -0.49 9.73 -8.49
N ALA A 38 -1.77 9.51 -8.13
CA ALA A 38 -2.50 10.39 -7.22
C ALA A 38 -3.74 9.71 -6.64
N ASP A 39 -4.06 10.07 -5.40
CA ASP A 39 -5.33 9.75 -4.75
C ASP A 39 -6.54 10.35 -5.51
N TYR A 40 -7.74 9.83 -5.25
CA TYR A 40 -9.00 10.28 -5.85
C TYR A 40 -9.06 10.19 -7.39
N THR A 41 -8.24 9.32 -7.99
CA THR A 41 -8.29 9.05 -9.43
C THR A 41 -9.05 7.75 -9.74
N PRO A 42 -9.86 7.71 -10.81
CA PRO A 42 -10.78 6.61 -11.06
C PRO A 42 -10.06 5.28 -11.31
N VAL A 43 -9.02 5.27 -12.14
CA VAL A 43 -8.26 4.05 -12.47
C VAL A 43 -7.60 3.47 -11.22
N CYS A 44 -6.87 4.29 -10.47
CA CYS A 44 -6.18 3.83 -9.26
C CYS A 44 -7.17 3.33 -8.20
N THR A 45 -8.33 3.98 -8.07
CA THR A 45 -9.41 3.50 -7.17
C THR A 45 -9.81 2.07 -7.53
N THR A 46 -9.99 1.76 -8.82
CA THR A 46 -10.36 0.41 -9.26
C THR A 46 -9.25 -0.62 -9.04
N GLU A 47 -7.98 -0.25 -9.30
CA GLU A 47 -6.82 -1.12 -9.14
C GLU A 47 -6.59 -1.48 -7.65
N LEU A 48 -6.68 -0.47 -6.78
CA LEU A 48 -6.50 -0.63 -5.33
C LEU A 48 -7.68 -1.39 -4.70
N ALA A 49 -8.91 -1.17 -5.19
CA ALA A 49 -10.06 -1.95 -4.79
C ALA A 49 -9.86 -3.45 -5.14
N ARG A 50 -9.33 -3.75 -6.32
CA ARG A 50 -9.02 -5.12 -6.72
C ARG A 50 -7.87 -5.71 -5.90
N ALA A 51 -6.82 -4.93 -5.63
CA ALA A 51 -5.72 -5.34 -4.76
C ALA A 51 -6.22 -5.69 -3.35
N ALA A 52 -7.12 -4.86 -2.79
CA ALA A 52 -7.74 -5.11 -1.49
C ALA A 52 -8.57 -6.41 -1.47
N GLN A 53 -9.30 -6.73 -2.55
CA GLN A 53 -10.02 -8.01 -2.70
C GLN A 53 -9.10 -9.23 -2.75
N LEU A 54 -7.87 -9.08 -3.23
CA LEU A 54 -6.91 -10.17 -3.36
C LEU A 54 -5.95 -10.27 -2.16
N ALA A 55 -5.97 -9.30 -1.26
CA ALA A 55 -5.09 -9.17 -0.12
C ALA A 55 -4.93 -10.47 0.70
N GLU A 56 -6.04 -11.14 1.00
CA GLU A 56 -6.04 -12.39 1.77
C GLU A 56 -5.31 -13.51 1.02
N GLN A 57 -5.49 -13.60 -0.30
CA GLN A 57 -4.82 -14.59 -1.13
C GLN A 57 -3.30 -14.34 -1.18
N PHE A 58 -2.86 -13.08 -1.15
CA PHE A 58 -1.45 -12.74 -1.07
C PHE A 58 -0.87 -13.03 0.31
N ARG A 59 -1.61 -12.72 1.38
CA ARG A 59 -1.24 -13.06 2.75
C ARG A 59 -1.04 -14.56 2.93
N ASP A 60 -1.94 -15.38 2.40
CA ASP A 60 -1.84 -16.86 2.45
C ASP A 60 -0.57 -17.40 1.73
N ARG A 61 0.03 -16.59 0.86
CA ARG A 61 1.27 -16.89 0.13
C ARG A 61 2.51 -16.25 0.75
N ASN A 62 2.41 -15.73 1.97
CA ASN A 62 3.47 -15.00 2.67
C ASN A 62 3.97 -13.78 1.87
N VAL A 63 3.02 -13.02 1.31
CA VAL A 63 3.28 -11.79 0.54
C VAL A 63 2.68 -10.59 1.28
N GLN A 64 3.51 -9.60 1.58
CA GLN A 64 3.12 -8.28 2.06
C GLN A 64 2.83 -7.37 0.86
N MET A 65 1.77 -6.58 0.90
CA MET A 65 1.52 -5.56 -0.13
C MET A 65 1.63 -4.17 0.49
N ILE A 66 2.10 -3.21 -0.30
CA ILE A 66 2.15 -1.79 0.05
C ILE A 66 1.85 -0.97 -1.20
N ALA A 67 1.06 0.11 -1.08
CA ALA A 67 0.95 1.11 -2.14
C ALA A 67 1.74 2.37 -1.80
N LEU A 68 2.02 3.17 -2.81
CA LEU A 68 2.89 4.34 -2.73
C LEU A 68 2.36 5.45 -3.65
N SER A 69 2.22 6.66 -3.13
CA SER A 69 2.03 7.89 -3.92
C SER A 69 2.69 9.08 -3.23
N CYS A 70 2.69 10.23 -3.91
CA CYS A 70 3.24 11.47 -3.40
C CYS A 70 2.24 12.27 -2.55
N ASP A 71 1.00 11.81 -2.39
CA ASP A 71 0.01 12.51 -1.56
C ASP A 71 0.31 12.36 -0.06
N SER A 72 -0.42 13.12 0.77
CA SER A 72 -0.21 13.11 2.21
C SER A 72 -0.89 11.90 2.87
N ALA A 73 -0.37 11.48 4.03
CA ALA A 73 -1.01 10.43 4.85
C ALA A 73 -2.47 10.75 5.22
N GLU A 74 -2.84 12.03 5.27
CA GLU A 74 -4.21 12.46 5.49
C GLU A 74 -5.09 12.26 4.25
N SER A 75 -4.59 12.60 3.07
CA SER A 75 -5.25 12.34 1.78
C SER A 75 -5.62 10.86 1.65
N HIS A 76 -4.66 9.97 1.92
CA HIS A 76 -4.86 8.53 1.82
C HIS A 76 -5.98 8.04 2.76
N ARG A 77 -6.03 8.57 4.00
CA ARG A 77 -7.08 8.20 4.97
C ARG A 77 -8.48 8.55 4.48
N GLY A 78 -8.64 9.70 3.83
CA GLY A 78 -9.91 10.10 3.22
C GLY A 78 -10.28 9.20 2.04
N TRP A 79 -9.32 8.92 1.16
CA TRP A 79 -9.56 8.19 -0.09
C TRP A 79 -9.83 6.70 0.10
N ILE A 80 -9.31 6.08 1.18
CA ILE A 80 -9.60 4.67 1.49
C ILE A 80 -11.12 4.42 1.57
N GLY A 81 -11.92 5.40 2.01
CA GLY A 81 -13.38 5.29 2.01
C GLY A 81 -13.95 5.03 0.62
N ASP A 82 -13.45 5.75 -0.39
CA ASP A 82 -13.90 5.62 -1.79
C ASP A 82 -13.48 4.27 -2.39
N ILE A 83 -12.26 3.81 -2.09
CA ILE A 83 -11.76 2.50 -2.52
C ILE A 83 -12.64 1.39 -1.94
N VAL A 84 -12.99 1.47 -0.66
CA VAL A 84 -13.82 0.47 0.02
C VAL A 84 -15.25 0.50 -0.52
N ALA A 85 -15.82 1.69 -0.74
CA ALA A 85 -17.12 1.84 -1.36
C ALA A 85 -17.15 1.23 -2.76
N TYR A 86 -16.11 1.47 -3.57
CA TYR A 86 -15.99 0.91 -4.92
C TYR A 86 -15.81 -0.61 -4.92
N ALA A 87 -15.01 -1.15 -3.99
CA ALA A 87 -14.76 -2.58 -3.89
C ALA A 87 -16.03 -3.41 -3.61
N ASN A 88 -17.10 -2.77 -3.11
CA ASN A 88 -18.43 -3.33 -2.85
C ASN A 88 -18.39 -4.75 -2.28
N SER A 89 -17.50 -4.98 -1.31
CA SER A 89 -17.24 -6.31 -0.77
C SER A 89 -17.32 -6.28 0.75
N PRO A 90 -18.23 -7.06 1.37
CA PRO A 90 -18.42 -7.06 2.82
C PRO A 90 -17.16 -7.51 3.57
N ILE A 91 -16.31 -8.31 2.93
CA ILE A 91 -14.99 -8.73 3.45
C ILE A 91 -14.08 -7.51 3.65
N ILE A 92 -14.12 -6.57 2.71
CA ILE A 92 -13.29 -5.36 2.71
C ILE A 92 -13.75 -4.40 3.81
N THR A 93 -15.07 -4.25 3.97
CA THR A 93 -15.66 -3.42 5.01
C THR A 93 -15.42 -3.98 6.42
N SER A 94 -15.50 -5.30 6.61
CA SER A 94 -15.25 -5.93 7.93
C SER A 94 -13.77 -6.01 8.31
N LYS A 95 -12.88 -6.08 7.32
CA LYS A 95 -11.42 -6.18 7.49
C LYS A 95 -10.73 -4.84 7.20
N PHE A 96 -11.44 -3.72 7.36
CA PHE A 96 -10.90 -2.38 7.14
C PHE A 96 -9.55 -2.18 7.86
N GLY A 97 -9.39 -2.73 9.07
CA GLY A 97 -8.12 -2.76 9.81
C GLY A 97 -6.99 -3.58 9.17
N GLU A 98 -7.29 -4.66 8.44
CA GLU A 98 -6.30 -5.49 7.73
C GLU A 98 -5.97 -4.93 6.33
N ILE A 99 -6.93 -4.32 5.63
CA ILE A 99 -6.69 -3.64 4.34
C ILE A 99 -5.90 -2.36 4.50
N ASN A 100 -6.06 -1.71 5.67
CA ASN A 100 -5.18 -0.65 6.09
C ASN A 100 -3.69 -1.08 6.10
N THR A 101 -3.39 -2.39 6.16
CA THR A 101 -2.02 -2.95 6.11
C THR A 101 -1.45 -3.05 4.69
N LEU A 102 -2.28 -3.19 3.66
CA LEU A 102 -1.81 -3.49 2.29
C LEU A 102 -1.54 -2.27 1.43
N LEU A 103 -2.04 -1.11 1.85
CA LEU A 103 -1.81 0.17 1.20
C LEU A 103 -1.22 1.11 2.24
N ARG A 104 -0.03 0.77 2.74
CA ARG A 104 0.82 1.70 3.48
C ARG A 104 1.29 2.82 2.53
N VAL A 105 0.34 3.66 2.11
CA VAL A 105 0.62 4.77 1.19
C VAL A 105 1.52 5.73 1.94
N SER A 106 2.76 5.73 1.49
CA SER A 106 3.85 6.38 2.18
C SER A 106 4.24 7.62 1.42
N HIS A 107 4.25 8.75 2.12
CA HIS A 107 4.94 9.92 1.61
C HIS A 107 6.44 9.63 1.69
N ILE A 108 6.98 9.10 0.59
CA ILE A 108 8.41 9.01 0.39
C ILE A 108 8.88 10.45 0.18
N TRP A 109 9.31 11.07 1.28
CA TRP A 109 9.58 12.50 1.51
C TRP A 109 10.39 13.23 0.40
N SER A 110 11.08 12.50 -0.48
CA SER A 110 11.75 13.02 -1.69
C SER A 110 12.18 11.93 -2.72
N CYS A 111 11.84 10.65 -2.55
CA CYS A 111 12.79 9.54 -2.83
C CYS A 111 12.55 8.65 -4.07
N MET A 112 12.49 9.23 -5.26
CA MET A 112 13.29 8.70 -6.38
C MET A 112 14.33 9.70 -6.91
N ASN A 113 14.40 10.91 -6.34
CA ASN A 113 15.43 11.89 -6.66
C ASN A 113 16.61 11.77 -5.67
N HIS A 114 17.34 10.65 -5.81
CA HIS A 114 18.76 10.62 -6.14
C HIS A 114 19.14 9.21 -6.59
#